data_AF-A0A9P6EYX6-F1
#
_entry.id   AF-A0A9P6EYX6-F1
#
_cell.length_a   1.000
_cell.length_b   1.000
_cell.length_c   1.000
_cell.angle_alpha   90.00
_cell.angle_beta   90.00
_cell.angle_gamma   90.00
#
_symmetry.space_group_name_H-M   'P 1'
#
loop_
_entity.id
_entity.type
_entity.pdbx_description
1 polymer ?
#
loop_
_entity_poly.entity_id
_entity_poly.type
_entity_poly.pdbx_seq_one_letter_code
_entity_poly.pdbx_strand_id
1 'polypeptide(L)'
;MDQHLAANLVLATAITLALIGIPLILILASRLWSSLPQNRPRRTTSSESTTRPQACTTTIFLGSGGHTAEMLQLVSGLDCAHYTPRHYVVGWDDNSSVEKVHRLEALLAAKSVTSTEEKGARSRSGTGTRTEAGAGITTGRLISDIKSSCSELAYTVHRIPRSRHVHQSMLTTPLTLVKSLLVAMPLIKRLTCLTKSEAHPNTGAGRAQSTDAAGRPRRSVLLMNGPGTCLALALAVIGTRMAGVPDDQTPDLVFVESFARVKTLSLAGRLLYPLCDAFLVQWPGLVQQYPRSNKPMCPSLMFYISYTHPHQQQQQQ
;
A
#
# COMPACT_ATOMS: atom_id res chain seq x y z
N MET A 1 3.60 9.73 -64.62
CA MET A 1 3.49 8.38 -64.04
C MET A 1 3.79 8.39 -62.54
N ASP A 2 4.71 9.23 -62.09
CA ASP A 2 5.18 9.27 -60.70
C ASP A 2 4.16 9.77 -59.66
N GLN A 3 3.22 10.64 -60.06
CA GLN A 3 2.22 11.20 -59.14
C GLN A 3 1.19 10.16 -58.65
N HIS A 4 0.76 9.26 -59.54
CA HIS A 4 -0.12 8.15 -59.16
C HIS A 4 0.61 7.08 -58.34
N LEU A 5 1.88 6.82 -58.65
CA LEU A 5 2.71 5.89 -57.87
C LEU A 5 2.95 6.42 -56.45
N ALA A 6 3.26 7.71 -56.31
CA ALA A 6 3.42 8.36 -55.02
C ALA A 6 2.12 8.38 -54.20
N ALA A 7 0.97 8.68 -54.83
CA ALA A 7 -0.33 8.64 -54.16
C ALA A 7 -0.69 7.24 -53.65
N ASN A 8 -0.44 6.20 -54.45
CA ASN A 8 -0.70 4.81 -54.06
C ASN A 8 0.24 4.35 -52.94
N LEU A 9 1.50 4.80 -52.94
CA LEU A 9 2.46 4.50 -51.86
C LEU A 9 2.07 5.16 -50.53
N VAL A 10 1.63 6.43 -50.57
CA VAL A 10 1.12 7.13 -49.38
C VAL A 10 -0.14 6.45 -48.85
N LEU A 11 -1.06 6.05 -49.74
CA LEU A 11 -2.27 5.34 -49.34
C LEU A 11 -1.95 3.97 -48.73
N ALA A 12 -1.03 3.21 -49.32
CA ALA A 12 -0.62 1.90 -48.80
C ALA A 12 0.09 2.00 -47.43
N THR A 13 0.95 3.01 -47.24
CA THR A 13 1.59 3.27 -45.94
C THR A 13 0.58 3.71 -44.88
N ALA A 14 -0.39 4.55 -45.23
CA ALA A 14 -1.47 4.93 -44.32
C ALA A 14 -2.34 3.73 -43.93
N ILE A 15 -2.71 2.87 -44.89
CA ILE A 15 -3.50 1.66 -44.63
C ILE A 15 -2.73 0.68 -43.74
N THR A 16 -1.44 0.44 -44.00
CA THR A 16 -0.63 -0.46 -43.17
C THR A 16 -0.44 0.05 -41.75
N LEU A 17 -0.20 1.37 -41.58
CA LEU A 17 -0.16 1.99 -40.24
C LEU A 17 -1.51 1.88 -39.52
N ALA A 18 -2.63 2.03 -40.22
CA ALA A 18 -3.96 1.85 -39.63
C ALA A 18 -4.23 0.39 -39.23
N LEU A 19 -3.89 -0.57 -40.11
CA LEU A 19 -4.10 -2.01 -39.87
C LEU A 19 -3.29 -2.54 -38.68
N ILE A 20 -2.15 -1.94 -38.35
CA ILE A 20 -1.35 -2.31 -37.17
C ILE A 20 -1.71 -1.42 -35.96
N GLY A 21 -1.89 -0.13 -36.18
CA GLY A 21 -2.13 0.85 -35.13
C GLY A 21 -3.49 0.67 -34.44
N ILE A 22 -4.56 0.47 -35.21
CA ILE A 22 -5.92 0.29 -34.65
C ILE A 22 -6.00 -0.92 -33.73
N PRO A 23 -5.59 -2.15 -34.12
CA PRO A 23 -5.67 -3.29 -33.20
C PRO A 23 -4.74 -3.14 -32.01
N LEU A 24 -3.56 -2.52 -32.16
CA LEU A 24 -2.69 -2.23 -31.03
C LEU A 24 -3.37 -1.29 -30.02
N ILE A 25 -4.01 -0.22 -30.50
CA ILE A 25 -4.76 0.72 -29.65
C ILE A 25 -5.92 0.00 -28.96
N LEU A 26 -6.66 -0.86 -29.68
CA LEU A 26 -7.76 -1.64 -29.10
C LEU A 26 -7.28 -2.62 -28.03
N ILE A 27 -6.15 -3.31 -28.25
CA ILE A 27 -5.53 -4.19 -27.26
C ILE A 27 -5.09 -3.39 -26.03
N LEU A 28 -4.42 -2.25 -26.22
CA LEU A 28 -4.00 -1.38 -25.12
C LEU A 28 -5.20 -0.82 -24.34
N ALA A 29 -6.26 -0.42 -25.04
CA ALA A 29 -7.49 0.06 -24.42
C ALA A 29 -8.21 -1.06 -23.65
N SER A 30 -8.29 -2.27 -24.20
CA SER A 30 -8.84 -3.45 -23.52
C SER A 30 -8.03 -3.83 -22.27
N ARG A 31 -6.69 -3.76 -22.35
CA ARG A 31 -5.79 -3.99 -21.21
C ARG A 31 -5.95 -2.91 -20.14
N LEU A 32 -6.04 -1.64 -20.53
CA LEU A 32 -6.29 -0.55 -19.59
C LEU A 32 -7.66 -0.72 -18.92
N TRP A 33 -8.70 -0.99 -19.70
CA TRP A 33 -10.06 -1.17 -19.20
C TRP A 33 -10.17 -2.33 -18.20
N SER A 34 -9.58 -3.47 -18.50
CA SER A 34 -9.52 -4.63 -17.59
C SER A 34 -8.65 -4.36 -16.36
N SER A 35 -7.61 -3.54 -16.47
CA SER A 35 -6.74 -3.20 -15.34
C SER A 35 -7.40 -2.27 -14.31
N LEU A 36 -8.48 -1.55 -14.67
CA LEU A 36 -9.15 -0.63 -13.75
C LEU A 36 -9.94 -1.38 -12.67
N PRO A 37 -9.91 -0.91 -11.40
CA PRO A 37 -10.56 -1.56 -10.27
C PRO A 37 -12.03 -1.93 -10.47
N GLN A 38 -12.75 -1.09 -11.22
CA GLN A 38 -14.20 -1.21 -11.43
C GLN A 38 -14.57 -2.45 -12.24
N ASN A 39 -13.65 -2.90 -13.11
CA ASN A 39 -13.87 -4.01 -14.03
C ASN A 39 -13.18 -5.29 -13.57
N ARG A 40 -12.50 -5.26 -12.42
CA ARG A 40 -11.90 -6.44 -11.83
C ARG A 40 -12.99 -7.32 -11.27
N PRO A 41 -12.96 -8.64 -11.52
CA PRO A 41 -13.82 -9.55 -10.79
C PRO A 41 -13.53 -9.34 -9.30
N ARG A 42 -14.58 -9.02 -8.53
CA ARG A 42 -14.47 -8.90 -7.08
C ARG A 42 -13.90 -10.22 -6.59
N ARG A 43 -12.68 -10.19 -6.06
CA ARG A 43 -12.06 -11.35 -5.42
C ARG A 43 -13.00 -11.79 -4.32
N THR A 44 -13.74 -12.86 -4.57
CA THR A 44 -14.59 -13.47 -3.57
C THR A 44 -13.66 -13.91 -2.46
N THR A 45 -13.75 -13.22 -1.32
CA THR A 45 -13.36 -13.83 -0.07
C THR A 45 -14.22 -15.08 0.02
N SER A 46 -13.65 -16.26 -0.23
CA SER A 46 -14.24 -17.52 0.19
C SER A 46 -14.30 -17.47 1.71
N SER A 47 -15.33 -16.78 2.20
CA SER A 47 -15.70 -16.66 3.59
C SER A 47 -16.41 -17.96 3.92
N GLU A 48 -15.66 -19.04 4.00
CA GLU A 48 -16.17 -20.26 4.60
C GLU A 48 -15.03 -20.97 5.31
N SER A 49 -15.12 -20.92 6.64
CA SER A 49 -14.25 -21.56 7.62
C SER A 49 -12.78 -21.09 7.68
N THR A 50 -12.43 -20.32 8.70
CA THR A 50 -11.30 -20.60 9.63
C THR A 50 -11.00 -19.39 10.52
N THR A 51 -10.72 -19.70 11.78
CA THR A 51 -10.60 -18.86 12.97
C THR A 51 -9.39 -17.88 12.99
N ARG A 52 -8.71 -17.63 11.87
CA ARG A 52 -7.52 -16.74 11.82
C ARG A 52 -7.50 -15.81 10.59
N PRO A 53 -7.30 -14.49 10.77
CA PRO A 53 -7.21 -13.54 9.67
C PRO A 53 -6.00 -13.82 8.76
N GLN A 54 -6.13 -13.49 7.47
CA GLN A 54 -5.11 -13.70 6.45
C GLN A 54 -4.00 -12.65 6.57
N ALA A 55 -2.73 -13.07 6.51
CA ALA A 55 -1.59 -12.14 6.53
C ALA A 55 -1.51 -11.33 5.22
N CYS A 56 -1.21 -10.04 5.34
CA CYS A 56 -1.19 -9.06 4.26
C CYS A 56 0.14 -8.30 4.24
N THR A 57 0.88 -8.40 3.14
CA THR A 57 2.05 -7.57 2.89
C THR A 57 1.60 -6.13 2.63
N THR A 58 2.14 -5.17 3.37
CA THR A 58 1.66 -3.78 3.30
C THR A 58 2.77 -2.87 2.80
N THR A 59 2.56 -2.26 1.65
CA THR A 59 3.38 -1.14 1.17
C THR A 59 2.71 0.17 1.54
N ILE A 60 3.43 1.07 2.20
CA ILE A 60 2.91 2.31 2.77
C ILE A 60 3.68 3.46 2.14
N PHE A 61 3.02 4.29 1.34
CA PHE A 61 3.60 5.53 0.86
C PHE A 61 3.42 6.62 1.92
N LEU A 62 4.55 7.23 2.29
CA LEU A 62 4.57 8.39 3.16
C LEU A 62 4.69 9.65 2.30
N GLY A 63 3.64 10.48 2.34
CA GLY A 63 3.75 11.86 1.89
C GLY A 63 4.78 12.64 2.74
N SER A 64 5.05 13.90 2.40
CA SER A 64 5.95 14.75 3.18
C SER A 64 5.18 15.63 4.18
N GLY A 65 5.75 15.86 5.36
CA GLY A 65 5.21 16.79 6.36
C GLY A 65 3.97 16.26 7.08
N GLY A 66 2.85 17.02 7.01
CA GLY A 66 1.59 16.67 7.67
C GLY A 66 1.00 15.34 7.19
N HIS A 67 1.08 15.06 5.89
CA HIS A 67 0.62 13.78 5.32
C HIS A 67 1.37 12.56 5.89
N THR A 68 2.66 12.71 6.20
CA THR A 68 3.44 11.67 6.89
C THR A 68 2.84 11.36 8.25
N ALA A 69 2.51 12.40 9.02
CA ALA A 69 1.98 12.24 10.37
C ALA A 69 0.61 11.56 10.35
N GLU A 70 -0.28 11.98 9.45
CA GLU A 70 -1.58 11.33 9.23
C GLU A 70 -1.42 9.85 8.90
N MET A 71 -0.49 9.51 7.99
CA MET A 71 -0.27 8.13 7.57
C MET A 71 0.32 7.27 8.71
N LEU A 72 1.33 7.78 9.43
CA LEU A 72 1.93 7.04 10.54
C LEU A 72 0.96 6.85 11.71
N GLN A 73 0.08 7.83 11.94
CA GLN A 73 -1.01 7.69 12.90
C GLN A 73 -1.95 6.55 12.51
N LEU A 74 -2.36 6.49 11.24
CA LEU A 74 -3.17 5.38 10.73
C LEU A 74 -2.46 4.04 10.89
N VAL A 75 -1.18 3.95 10.49
CA VAL A 75 -0.38 2.72 10.58
C VAL A 75 -0.21 2.26 12.03
N SER A 76 -0.09 3.18 12.99
CA SER A 76 0.02 2.85 14.42
C SER A 76 -1.21 2.11 14.98
N GLY A 77 -2.37 2.25 14.32
CA GLY A 77 -3.61 1.57 14.64
C GLY A 77 -3.80 0.23 13.91
N LEU A 78 -2.95 -0.09 12.94
CA LEU A 78 -3.01 -1.35 12.22
C LEU A 78 -2.45 -2.51 13.05
N ASP A 79 -3.07 -3.68 12.92
CA ASP A 79 -2.57 -4.89 13.57
C ASP A 79 -1.29 -5.39 12.88
N CYS A 80 -0.16 -5.17 13.55
CA CYS A 80 1.17 -5.44 13.02
C CYS A 80 1.45 -6.93 12.76
N ALA A 81 0.67 -7.83 13.37
CA ALA A 81 0.75 -9.27 13.09
C ALA A 81 0.08 -9.64 11.76
N HIS A 82 -0.96 -8.90 11.38
CA HIS A 82 -1.70 -9.14 10.13
C HIS A 82 -1.11 -8.37 8.95
N TYR A 83 -0.55 -7.19 9.17
CA TYR A 83 0.00 -6.32 8.13
C TYR A 83 1.53 -6.42 8.11
N THR A 84 2.09 -7.58 7.74
CA THR A 84 3.54 -7.87 7.72
C THR A 84 3.92 -8.73 6.50
N PRO A 85 5.08 -8.50 5.85
CA PRO A 85 6.06 -7.43 6.11
C PRO A 85 5.56 -6.05 5.69
N ARG A 86 6.21 -5.01 6.23
CA ARG A 86 5.89 -3.59 5.96
C ARG A 86 6.97 -2.93 5.12
N HIS A 87 6.57 -2.35 3.99
CA HIS A 87 7.46 -1.64 3.09
C HIS A 87 7.08 -0.16 3.07
N TYR A 88 7.92 0.71 3.60
CA TYR A 88 7.68 2.15 3.58
C TYR A 88 8.32 2.78 2.33
N VAL A 89 7.57 3.63 1.63
CA VAL A 89 8.07 4.39 0.48
C VAL A 89 8.07 5.88 0.84
N VAL A 90 9.25 6.50 0.83
CA VAL A 90 9.46 7.91 1.20
C VAL A 90 10.04 8.72 0.04
N GLY A 91 9.87 10.05 0.08
CA GLY A 91 10.56 10.95 -0.84
C GLY A 91 12.09 10.91 -0.67
N TRP A 92 12.86 11.13 -1.75
CA TRP A 92 14.34 11.18 -1.67
C TRP A 92 14.87 12.15 -0.62
N ASP A 93 14.26 13.33 -0.51
CA ASP A 93 14.75 14.39 0.38
C ASP A 93 14.14 14.33 1.79
N ASP A 94 13.31 13.32 2.10
CA ASP A 94 12.50 13.32 3.32
C ASP A 94 13.07 12.42 4.43
N ASN A 95 14.23 12.82 4.95
CA ASN A 95 14.89 12.12 6.06
C ASN A 95 14.06 12.20 7.35
N SER A 96 13.28 13.26 7.54
CA SER A 96 12.40 13.43 8.70
C SER A 96 11.33 12.35 8.78
N SER A 97 10.78 11.94 7.63
CA SER A 97 9.82 10.85 7.55
C SER A 97 10.45 9.50 7.82
N VAL A 98 11.70 9.28 7.40
CA VAL A 98 12.46 8.04 7.69
C VAL A 98 12.66 7.87 9.19
N GLU A 99 13.09 8.92 9.90
CA GLU A 99 13.27 8.88 11.34
C GLU A 99 11.97 8.57 12.09
N LYS A 100 10.85 9.16 11.64
CA LYS A 100 9.52 8.88 12.21
C LYS A 100 9.10 7.42 12.01
N VAL A 101 9.43 6.80 10.87
CA VAL A 101 9.20 5.36 10.63
C VAL A 101 9.98 4.51 11.62
N HIS A 102 11.27 4.77 11.78
CA HIS A 102 12.11 4.04 12.72
C HIS A 102 11.58 4.14 14.15
N ARG A 103 11.13 5.33 14.55
CA ARG A 103 10.51 5.54 15.86
C ARG A 103 9.19 4.78 16.00
N LEU A 104 8.33 4.79 14.97
CA LEU A 104 7.07 4.05 14.98
C LEU A 104 7.32 2.55 15.12
N GLU A 105 8.19 1.97 14.30
CA GLU A 105 8.47 0.52 14.35
C GLU A 105 9.12 0.11 15.67
N ALA A 106 9.96 0.96 16.29
CA ALA A 106 10.46 0.72 17.64
C ALA A 106 9.34 0.69 18.70
N LEU A 107 8.35 1.58 18.59
CA LEU A 107 7.18 1.57 19.47
C LEU A 107 6.28 0.35 19.23
N LEU A 108 6.10 -0.06 17.99
CA LEU A 108 5.31 -1.24 17.62
C LEU A 108 5.97 -2.53 18.13
N ALA A 109 7.30 -2.62 18.03
CA ALA A 109 8.07 -3.72 18.59
C ALA A 109 8.00 -3.75 20.13
N ALA A 110 8.02 -2.59 20.80
CA ALA A 110 7.84 -2.54 22.25
C ALA A 110 6.42 -2.99 22.67
N LYS A 111 5.39 -2.65 21.88
CA LYS A 111 3.99 -3.00 22.13
C LYS A 111 3.72 -4.50 21.98
N SER A 112 4.40 -5.19 21.07
CA SER A 112 4.22 -6.64 20.90
C SER A 112 4.76 -7.43 22.10
N VAL A 113 5.88 -6.99 22.69
CA VAL A 113 6.48 -7.62 23.88
C VAL A 113 5.56 -7.48 25.10
N THR A 114 5.09 -6.26 25.40
CA THR A 114 4.22 -6.02 26.57
C THR A 114 2.88 -6.75 26.47
N SER A 115 2.30 -6.86 25.28
CA SER A 115 1.05 -7.60 25.05
C SER A 115 1.17 -9.12 25.26
N THR A 116 2.39 -9.66 25.17
CA THR A 116 2.68 -11.09 25.41
C THR A 116 2.82 -11.37 26.91
N GLU A 117 3.41 -10.44 27.67
CA GLU A 117 3.54 -10.53 29.13
C GLU A 117 2.19 -10.43 29.85
N GLU A 118 1.30 -9.52 29.45
CA GLU A 118 -0.04 -9.40 30.05
C GLU A 118 -0.93 -10.63 29.81
N LYS A 119 -0.83 -11.25 28.63
CA LYS A 119 -1.54 -12.52 28.34
C LYS A 119 -0.97 -13.70 29.13
N GLY A 120 0.34 -13.73 29.36
CA GLY A 120 0.99 -14.73 30.22
C GLY A 120 0.66 -14.56 31.71
N ALA A 121 0.53 -13.31 32.19
CA ALA A 121 0.19 -13.01 33.57
C ALA A 121 -1.26 -13.38 33.93
N ARG A 122 -2.21 -13.21 32.99
CA ARG A 122 -3.62 -13.61 33.21
C ARG A 122 -3.85 -15.12 33.31
N SER A 123 -2.90 -15.93 32.84
CA SER A 123 -2.95 -17.40 32.94
C SER A 123 -2.31 -17.95 34.22
N ARG A 124 -1.75 -17.10 35.10
CA ARG A 124 -1.05 -17.51 36.34
C ARG A 124 -1.73 -17.07 37.64
N SER A 125 -3.02 -16.71 37.61
CA SER A 125 -3.79 -16.52 38.84
C SER A 125 -4.18 -17.87 39.45
N GLY A 126 -3.21 -18.55 40.05
CA GLY A 126 -3.37 -19.75 40.86
C GLY A 126 -2.29 -19.80 41.93
N THR A 127 -2.62 -19.22 43.09
CA THR A 127 -2.15 -19.49 44.46
C THR A 127 -0.69 -19.96 44.68
N GLY A 128 0.11 -19.16 45.39
CA GLY A 128 1.33 -19.65 46.06
C GLY A 128 2.35 -18.57 46.44
N THR A 129 2.53 -18.35 47.74
CA THR A 129 3.53 -17.50 48.38
C THR A 129 4.95 -18.09 48.32
N ARG A 130 5.98 -17.28 48.01
CA ARG A 130 7.29 -17.21 48.73
C ARG A 130 8.34 -16.30 48.07
N THR A 131 8.86 -15.40 48.92
CA THR A 131 10.24 -14.92 49.18
C THR A 131 11.38 -15.09 48.14
N GLU A 132 12.01 -13.94 47.84
CA GLU A 132 13.43 -13.61 47.56
C GLU A 132 14.31 -14.49 46.64
N ALA A 133 14.94 -13.86 45.64
CA ALA A 133 16.40 -13.61 45.58
C ALA A 133 16.83 -13.13 44.18
N GLY A 134 17.78 -12.20 44.15
CA GLY A 134 18.19 -11.48 42.95
C GLY A 134 18.87 -12.30 41.86
N ALA A 135 18.56 -11.94 40.62
CA ALA A 135 19.46 -12.06 39.49
C ALA A 135 19.22 -10.83 38.62
N GLY A 136 20.14 -9.85 38.71
CA GLY A 136 20.11 -8.65 37.90
C GLY A 136 20.19 -9.02 36.43
N ILE A 137 19.05 -8.98 35.74
CA ILE A 137 18.99 -9.07 34.28
C ILE A 137 19.65 -7.80 33.76
N THR A 138 20.93 -7.89 33.46
CA THR A 138 21.74 -6.82 32.87
C THR A 138 20.97 -6.21 31.70
N THR A 139 20.69 -4.90 31.77
CA THR A 139 19.94 -4.13 30.77
C THR A 139 20.41 -4.40 29.33
N GLY A 140 21.70 -4.74 29.15
CA GLY A 140 22.27 -5.14 27.86
C GLY A 140 21.73 -6.45 27.26
N ARG A 141 21.32 -7.43 28.08
CA ARG A 141 20.76 -8.71 27.60
C ARG A 141 19.28 -8.56 27.20
N LEU A 142 18.53 -7.72 27.92
CA LEU A 142 17.18 -7.32 27.50
C LEU A 142 17.22 -6.57 26.16
N ILE A 143 18.21 -5.68 25.95
CA ILE A 143 18.41 -4.97 24.69
C ILE A 143 18.84 -5.93 23.56
N SER A 144 19.66 -6.94 23.82
CA SER A 144 20.01 -7.95 22.80
C SER A 144 18.84 -8.85 22.43
N ASP A 145 18.01 -9.22 23.40
CA ASP A 145 16.82 -10.04 23.17
C ASP A 145 15.74 -9.23 22.44
N ILE A 146 15.55 -7.94 22.79
CA ILE A 146 14.74 -6.97 22.03
C ILE A 146 15.30 -6.80 20.60
N LYS A 147 16.62 -6.77 20.42
CA LYS A 147 17.25 -6.67 19.09
C LYS A 147 17.07 -7.95 18.27
N SER A 148 16.98 -9.13 18.93
CA SER A 148 16.69 -10.41 18.29
C SER A 148 15.21 -10.56 17.94
N SER A 149 14.29 -10.09 18.80
CA SER A 149 12.83 -10.09 18.56
C SER A 149 12.40 -8.97 17.59
N CYS A 150 13.14 -7.86 17.52
CA CYS A 150 12.99 -6.83 16.48
C CYS A 150 13.28 -7.37 15.07
N SER A 151 14.00 -8.49 14.95
CA SER A 151 14.24 -9.16 13.67
C SER A 151 12.99 -9.87 13.13
N GLU A 152 11.95 -10.07 13.95
CA GLU A 152 10.72 -10.78 13.56
C GLU A 152 9.66 -9.86 12.91
N LEU A 153 9.79 -8.54 13.10
CA LEU A 153 8.96 -7.51 12.45
C LEU A 153 9.77 -6.84 11.33
N ALA A 154 10.05 -7.59 10.26
CA ALA A 154 10.80 -7.09 9.11
C ALA A 154 10.06 -5.90 8.45
N TYR A 155 10.62 -4.70 8.63
CA TYR A 155 10.23 -3.52 7.84
C TYR A 155 11.39 -3.07 6.96
N THR A 156 11.06 -2.47 5.83
CA THR A 156 12.05 -1.92 4.90
C THR A 156 11.62 -0.54 4.43
N VAL A 157 12.60 0.30 4.10
CA VAL A 157 12.37 1.68 3.64
C VAL A 157 12.94 1.84 2.23
N HIS A 158 12.11 2.31 1.31
CA HIS A 158 12.43 2.57 -0.08
C HIS A 158 12.27 4.07 -0.37
N ARG A 159 13.10 4.61 -1.27
CA ARG A 159 13.03 6.03 -1.64
C ARG A 159 12.59 6.24 -3.09
N ILE A 160 11.77 7.25 -3.33
CA ILE A 160 11.26 7.65 -4.65
C ILE A 160 11.38 9.17 -4.84
N PRO A 161 11.65 9.69 -6.05
CA PRO A 161 11.52 11.12 -6.33
C PRO A 161 10.10 11.63 -6.08
N ARG A 162 9.98 12.89 -5.64
CA ARG A 162 8.68 13.56 -5.54
C ARG A 162 8.18 13.93 -6.93
N SER A 163 6.90 13.68 -7.21
CA SER A 163 6.29 14.05 -8.51
C SER A 163 6.13 15.56 -8.69
N ARG A 164 6.25 16.35 -7.62
CA ARG A 164 6.24 17.81 -7.69
C ARG A 164 7.11 18.40 -6.58
N HIS A 165 7.99 19.33 -6.94
CA HIS A 165 8.74 20.13 -5.97
C HIS A 165 7.91 21.32 -5.46
N VAL A 166 8.21 21.79 -4.25
CA VAL A 166 7.63 23.01 -3.71
C VAL A 166 8.02 24.18 -4.64
N HIS A 167 7.06 25.04 -5.00
CA HIS A 167 7.19 26.13 -5.99
C HIS A 167 7.30 25.73 -7.47
N GLN A 168 7.22 24.44 -7.82
CA GLN A 168 7.19 24.04 -9.22
C GLN A 168 5.87 24.45 -9.88
N SER A 169 5.97 24.99 -11.11
CA SER A 169 4.80 25.30 -11.95
C SER A 169 3.96 24.05 -12.24
N MET A 170 2.64 24.23 -12.33
CA MET A 170 1.70 23.17 -12.69
C MET A 170 2.03 22.57 -14.06
N LEU A 171 2.60 23.36 -14.97
CA LEU A 171 2.86 22.92 -16.35
C LEU A 171 4.05 21.95 -16.47
N THR A 172 5.03 22.03 -15.58
CA THR A 172 6.19 21.12 -15.57
C THR A 172 5.97 19.89 -14.69
N THR A 173 4.88 19.88 -13.91
CA THR A 173 4.49 18.78 -13.03
C THR A 173 4.31 17.44 -13.76
N PRO A 174 3.76 17.37 -14.98
CA PRO A 174 3.66 16.11 -15.72
C PRO A 174 5.02 15.47 -16.02
N LEU A 175 6.06 16.26 -16.29
CA LEU A 175 7.40 15.73 -16.58
C LEU A 175 8.04 15.11 -15.34
N THR A 176 7.91 15.76 -14.19
CA THR A 176 8.38 15.22 -12.91
C THR A 176 7.55 14.03 -12.45
N LEU A 177 6.25 13.98 -12.77
CA LEU A 177 5.41 12.82 -12.57
C LEU A 177 5.90 11.61 -13.39
N VAL A 178 6.25 11.81 -14.67
CA VAL A 178 6.80 10.73 -15.52
C VAL A 178 8.12 10.22 -14.97
N LYS A 179 9.02 11.11 -14.52
CA LYS A 179 10.27 10.70 -13.85
C LYS A 179 9.98 9.82 -12.63
N SER A 180 9.03 10.21 -11.78
CA SER A 180 8.63 9.41 -10.63
C SER A 180 7.99 8.07 -11.01
N LEU A 181 7.18 8.05 -12.07
CA LEU A 181 6.58 6.83 -12.60
C LEU A 181 7.66 5.84 -13.08
N LEU A 182 8.66 6.30 -13.83
CA LEU A 182 9.74 5.45 -14.33
C LEU A 182 10.56 4.82 -13.19
N VAL A 183 10.76 5.53 -12.08
CA VAL A 183 11.43 4.99 -10.88
C VAL A 183 10.50 4.07 -10.08
N ALA A 184 9.19 4.37 -10.03
CA ALA A 184 8.20 3.56 -9.33
C ALA A 184 8.02 2.17 -9.97
N MET A 185 8.03 2.06 -11.30
CA MET A 185 7.81 0.81 -12.03
C MET A 185 8.72 -0.35 -11.57
N PRO A 186 10.06 -0.24 -11.57
CA PRO A 186 10.93 -1.31 -11.11
C PRO A 186 10.80 -1.59 -9.60
N LEU A 187 10.48 -0.57 -8.79
CA LEU A 187 10.24 -0.74 -7.36
C LEU A 187 8.97 -1.56 -7.10
N ILE A 188 7.85 -1.18 -7.70
CA ILE A 188 6.59 -1.91 -7.59
C ILE A 188 6.76 -3.33 -8.12
N LYS A 189 7.41 -3.52 -9.28
CA LYS A 189 7.71 -4.86 -9.79
C LYS A 189 8.53 -5.68 -8.79
N ARG A 190 9.55 -5.09 -8.15
CA ARG A 190 10.34 -5.75 -7.11
C ARG A 190 9.48 -6.11 -5.91
N LEU A 191 8.66 -5.21 -5.38
CA LEU A 191 7.79 -5.47 -4.23
C LEU A 191 6.76 -6.58 -4.53
N THR A 192 6.16 -6.55 -5.72
CA THR A 192 5.29 -7.59 -6.27
C THR A 192 6.01 -8.94 -6.49
N CYS A 193 7.33 -8.94 -6.70
CA CYS A 193 8.12 -10.17 -6.81
C CYS A 193 8.69 -10.63 -5.47
N LEU A 194 8.92 -9.75 -4.51
CA LEU A 194 9.36 -10.14 -3.16
C LEU A 194 8.26 -10.89 -2.42
N THR A 195 6.99 -10.52 -2.67
CA THR A 195 5.82 -11.32 -2.29
C THR A 195 5.76 -12.67 -3.00
N LYS A 196 6.68 -12.99 -3.93
CA LYS A 196 6.86 -14.35 -4.50
C LYS A 196 7.99 -15.12 -3.80
N SER A 197 9.03 -14.42 -3.37
CA SER A 197 10.33 -15.00 -2.98
C SER A 197 10.50 -15.27 -1.48
N GLU A 198 9.72 -14.64 -0.59
CA GLU A 198 9.75 -15.00 0.85
C GLU A 198 9.05 -16.34 1.16
N ALA A 199 8.79 -17.16 0.14
CA ALA A 199 8.40 -18.55 0.31
C ALA A 199 9.62 -19.36 0.79
N HIS A 200 9.49 -19.95 1.98
CA HIS A 200 10.48 -20.82 2.61
C HIS A 200 10.97 -21.91 1.62
N PRO A 201 12.29 -22.16 1.48
CA PRO A 201 12.86 -22.93 0.35
C PRO A 201 12.66 -24.45 0.41
N ASN A 202 11.77 -24.97 1.26
CA ASN A 202 11.66 -26.41 1.52
C ASN A 202 10.32 -27.01 1.08
N THR A 203 9.92 -26.86 -0.19
CA THR A 203 8.96 -27.81 -0.82
C THR A 203 9.03 -27.74 -2.35
N GLY A 204 9.13 -28.92 -2.99
CA GLY A 204 9.48 -29.08 -4.40
C GLY A 204 8.50 -28.49 -5.41
N ALA A 205 9.06 -28.10 -6.56
CA ALA A 205 8.47 -28.01 -7.90
C ALA A 205 6.93 -27.79 -7.98
N GLY A 206 6.47 -26.68 -7.40
CA GLY A 206 5.12 -26.14 -7.58
C GLY A 206 5.21 -24.61 -7.63
N ARG A 207 4.40 -23.98 -8.48
CA ARG A 207 4.40 -22.54 -8.78
C ARG A 207 4.45 -21.69 -7.49
N ALA A 208 5.63 -21.13 -7.17
CA ALA A 208 5.89 -20.38 -5.94
C ALA A 208 4.95 -19.17 -5.78
N GLN A 209 4.00 -19.26 -4.85
CA GLN A 209 3.17 -18.16 -4.34
C GLN A 209 3.51 -17.99 -2.86
N SER A 210 3.69 -16.76 -2.36
CA SER A 210 3.86 -16.58 -0.91
C SER A 210 2.59 -16.98 -0.20
N THR A 211 2.73 -17.87 0.77
CA THR A 211 1.63 -18.31 1.61
C THR A 211 1.75 -17.70 3.00
N ASP A 212 0.63 -17.44 3.67
CA ASP A 212 0.61 -17.12 5.08
C ASP A 212 0.98 -18.36 5.92
N ALA A 213 1.06 -18.20 7.25
CA ALA A 213 1.36 -19.30 8.16
C ALA A 213 0.36 -20.47 8.10
N ALA A 214 -0.78 -20.29 7.41
CA ALA A 214 -1.81 -21.31 7.18
C ALA A 214 -1.81 -21.84 5.72
N GLY A 215 -0.81 -21.52 4.90
CA GLY A 215 -0.71 -22.02 3.52
C GLY A 215 -1.57 -21.25 2.50
N ARG A 216 -2.19 -20.12 2.86
CA ARG A 216 -3.07 -19.33 1.96
C ARG A 216 -2.25 -18.26 1.24
N PRO A 217 -2.49 -17.97 -0.05
CA PRO A 217 -1.74 -16.93 -0.77
C PRO A 217 -1.82 -15.58 -0.04
N ARG A 218 -0.70 -14.91 0.23
CA ARG A 218 -0.71 -13.62 0.94
C ARG A 218 -1.31 -12.52 0.07
N ARG A 219 -2.08 -11.62 0.70
CA ARG A 219 -2.56 -10.40 0.05
C ARG A 219 -1.48 -9.32 0.09
N SER A 220 -1.50 -8.42 -0.88
CA SER A 220 -0.61 -7.26 -0.92
C SER A 220 -1.44 -6.00 -1.08
N VAL A 221 -1.15 -4.98 -0.29
CA VAL A 221 -1.85 -3.68 -0.32
C VAL A 221 -0.84 -2.56 -0.48
N LEU A 222 -1.16 -1.57 -1.31
CA LEU A 222 -0.47 -0.30 -1.39
C LEU A 222 -1.35 0.79 -0.78
N LEU A 223 -0.97 1.23 0.41
CA LEU A 223 -1.62 2.29 1.16
C LEU A 223 -0.98 3.64 0.85
N MET A 224 -1.80 4.60 0.43
CA MET A 224 -1.36 5.92 -0.02
C MET A 224 -2.20 7.03 0.61
N ASN A 225 -1.57 8.14 0.93
CA ASN A 225 -2.21 9.43 1.22
C ASN A 225 -1.59 10.46 0.24
N GLY A 226 -2.06 11.72 0.19
CA GLY A 226 -1.53 12.75 -0.72
C GLY A 226 0.01 12.89 -0.62
N PRO A 227 0.76 13.56 -1.54
CA PRO A 227 0.47 14.35 -2.76
C PRO A 227 0.70 13.56 -4.07
N GLY A 228 0.76 14.22 -5.24
CA GLY A 228 0.82 13.60 -6.60
C GLY A 228 1.85 12.51 -6.90
N THR A 229 2.78 12.21 -5.99
CA THR A 229 3.60 10.97 -6.03
C THR A 229 2.75 9.71 -5.88
N CYS A 230 1.64 9.76 -5.14
CA CYS A 230 0.69 8.65 -5.06
C CYS A 230 0.07 8.31 -6.42
N LEU A 231 -0.14 9.31 -7.29
CA LEU A 231 -0.59 9.08 -8.67
C LEU A 231 0.46 8.29 -9.47
N ALA A 232 1.75 8.62 -9.35
CA ALA A 232 2.81 7.86 -10.01
C ALA A 232 2.86 6.40 -9.54
N LEU A 233 2.70 6.16 -8.24
CA LEU A 233 2.69 4.80 -7.69
C LEU A 233 1.47 3.99 -8.16
N ALA A 234 0.28 4.60 -8.16
CA ALA A 234 -0.93 3.97 -8.66
C ALA A 234 -0.82 3.64 -10.17
N LEU A 235 -0.31 4.60 -10.97
CA LEU A 235 -0.05 4.39 -12.39
C LEU A 235 1.02 3.33 -12.62
N ALA A 236 2.01 3.20 -11.74
CA ALA A 236 3.01 2.13 -11.84
C ALA A 236 2.38 0.75 -11.64
N VAL A 237 1.50 0.61 -10.63
CA VAL A 237 0.75 -0.64 -10.40
C VAL A 237 -0.13 -0.96 -11.61
N ILE A 238 -0.90 0.01 -12.11
CA ILE A 238 -1.72 -0.15 -13.33
C ILE A 238 -0.85 -0.51 -14.55
N GLY A 239 0.29 0.14 -14.72
CA GLY A 239 1.25 -0.16 -15.78
C GLY A 239 1.77 -1.59 -15.71
N THR A 240 2.06 -2.11 -14.51
CA THR A 240 2.45 -3.52 -14.35
C THR A 240 1.32 -4.49 -14.72
N ARG A 241 0.06 -4.14 -14.42
CA ARG A 241 -1.13 -4.91 -14.84
C ARG A 241 -1.28 -4.89 -16.37
N MET A 242 -1.10 -3.74 -17.00
CA MET A 242 -1.11 -3.58 -18.46
C MET A 242 0.02 -4.38 -19.14
N ALA A 243 1.17 -4.53 -18.48
CA ALA A 243 2.28 -5.36 -18.94
C ALA A 243 2.04 -6.88 -18.80
N GLY A 244 0.84 -7.29 -18.38
CA GLY A 244 0.42 -8.69 -18.30
C GLY A 244 0.72 -9.36 -16.96
N VAL A 245 1.13 -8.61 -15.93
CA VAL A 245 1.21 -9.16 -14.57
C VAL A 245 -0.22 -9.44 -14.09
N PRO A 246 -0.53 -10.69 -13.70
CA PRO A 246 -1.85 -11.04 -13.20
C PRO A 246 -2.28 -10.18 -12.01
N ASP A 247 -3.57 -9.83 -11.98
CA ASP A 247 -4.16 -9.01 -10.92
C ASP A 247 -3.96 -9.63 -9.54
N ASP A 248 -3.83 -10.95 -9.47
CA ASP A 248 -3.68 -11.65 -8.22
C ASP A 248 -2.35 -11.37 -7.51
N GLN A 249 -1.34 -11.01 -8.28
CA GLN A 249 0.01 -10.71 -7.82
C GLN A 249 0.21 -9.23 -7.54
N THR A 250 -0.57 -8.35 -8.19
CA THR A 250 -0.44 -6.91 -7.99
C THR A 250 -1.10 -6.44 -6.69
N PRO A 251 -0.56 -5.40 -6.03
CA PRO A 251 -1.15 -4.90 -4.80
C PRO A 251 -2.50 -4.24 -5.07
N ASP A 252 -3.39 -4.35 -4.09
CA ASP A 252 -4.64 -3.60 -4.04
C ASP A 252 -4.34 -2.14 -3.67
N LEU A 253 -4.90 -1.20 -4.43
CA LEU A 253 -4.66 0.23 -4.28
C LEU A 253 -5.64 0.83 -3.25
N VAL A 254 -5.12 1.26 -2.10
CA VAL A 254 -5.91 1.90 -1.04
C VAL A 254 -5.45 3.35 -0.90
N PHE A 255 -6.35 4.29 -1.19
CA PHE A 255 -6.09 5.71 -0.98
C PHE A 255 -6.89 6.25 0.19
N VAL A 256 -6.21 6.95 1.10
CA VAL A 256 -6.78 7.66 2.23
C VAL A 256 -6.64 9.15 1.96
N GLU A 257 -7.76 9.83 1.83
CA GLU A 257 -7.75 11.29 1.69
C GLU A 257 -7.28 11.96 2.99
N SER A 258 -6.65 13.12 2.88
CA SER A 258 -6.19 13.86 4.05
C SER A 258 -7.36 14.36 4.89
N PHE A 259 -7.21 14.34 6.21
CA PHE A 259 -8.22 14.81 7.15
C PHE A 259 -8.58 16.28 6.93
N ALA A 260 -7.65 17.09 6.41
CA ALA A 260 -7.86 18.50 6.08
C ALA A 260 -8.91 18.72 4.97
N ARG A 261 -9.29 17.68 4.21
CA ARG A 261 -10.25 17.78 3.11
C ARG A 261 -11.66 17.49 3.60
N VAL A 262 -12.34 18.52 4.10
CA VAL A 262 -13.70 18.41 4.66
C VAL A 262 -14.80 18.45 3.59
N LYS A 263 -14.69 19.39 2.64
CA LYS A 263 -15.76 19.70 1.67
C LYS A 263 -15.50 19.14 0.27
N THR A 264 -14.24 19.09 -0.15
CA THR A 264 -13.84 18.68 -1.50
C THR A 264 -12.59 17.82 -1.48
N LEU A 265 -12.55 16.80 -2.34
CA LEU A 265 -11.37 15.96 -2.53
C LEU A 265 -10.16 16.78 -2.98
N SER A 266 -8.96 16.29 -2.66
CA SER A 266 -7.73 16.82 -3.22
C SER A 266 -7.66 16.56 -4.73
N LEU A 267 -6.80 17.29 -5.46
CA LEU A 267 -6.59 17.00 -6.88
C LEU A 267 -6.13 15.54 -7.09
N ALA A 268 -5.23 15.05 -6.22
CA ALA A 268 -4.79 13.66 -6.21
C ALA A 268 -5.96 12.72 -5.91
N GLY A 269 -6.78 13.02 -4.90
CA GLY A 269 -7.98 12.25 -4.56
C GLY A 269 -8.97 12.15 -5.71
N ARG A 270 -9.23 13.25 -6.43
CA ARG A 270 -10.10 13.25 -7.63
C ARG A 270 -9.55 12.36 -8.74
N LEU A 271 -8.24 12.39 -8.99
CA LEU A 271 -7.60 11.58 -10.02
C LEU A 271 -7.51 10.10 -9.63
N LEU A 272 -7.30 9.81 -8.34
CA LEU A 272 -7.17 8.45 -7.83
C LEU A 272 -8.49 7.75 -7.55
N TYR A 273 -9.58 8.51 -7.32
CA TYR A 273 -10.91 7.94 -7.06
C TYR A 273 -11.35 6.86 -8.07
N PRO A 274 -11.20 7.03 -9.41
CA PRO A 274 -11.51 5.97 -10.36
C PRO A 274 -10.46 4.85 -10.41
N LEU A 275 -9.21 5.13 -10.00
CA LEU A 275 -8.03 4.27 -10.13
C LEU A 275 -7.78 3.36 -8.92
N CYS A 276 -8.33 3.69 -7.75
CA CYS A 276 -8.13 2.92 -6.51
C CYS A 276 -9.19 1.83 -6.31
N ASP A 277 -8.74 0.73 -5.70
CA ASP A 277 -9.57 -0.41 -5.30
C ASP A 277 -10.40 -0.07 -4.07
N ALA A 278 -9.80 0.60 -3.09
CA ALA A 278 -10.49 1.24 -1.98
C ALA A 278 -10.10 2.72 -1.87
N PHE A 279 -11.08 3.55 -1.59
CA PHE A 279 -10.91 4.98 -1.37
C PHE A 279 -11.52 5.30 -0.01
N LEU A 280 -10.86 6.09 0.83
CA LEU A 280 -11.29 6.35 2.19
C LEU A 280 -11.34 7.86 2.44
N VAL A 281 -12.48 8.32 2.94
CA VAL A 281 -12.69 9.69 3.40
C VAL A 281 -13.30 9.65 4.79
N GLN A 282 -13.02 10.67 5.58
CA GLN A 282 -13.43 10.72 6.99
C GLN A 282 -14.73 11.50 7.18
N TRP A 283 -15.10 12.33 6.21
CA TRP A 283 -16.20 13.29 6.35
C TRP A 283 -17.50 12.76 5.73
N PRO A 284 -18.63 12.73 6.46
CA PRO A 284 -19.90 12.20 5.95
C PRO A 284 -20.38 12.87 4.66
N GLY A 285 -20.17 14.19 4.54
CA GLY A 285 -20.54 14.93 3.33
C GLY A 285 -19.78 14.45 2.10
N LEU A 286 -18.50 14.07 2.25
CA LEU A 286 -17.73 13.47 1.16
C LEU A 286 -18.15 12.03 0.90
N VAL A 287 -18.50 11.26 1.93
CA VAL A 287 -19.01 9.89 1.75
C VAL A 287 -20.28 9.88 0.89
N GLN A 288 -21.20 10.82 1.14
CA GLN A 288 -22.43 10.97 0.37
C GLN A 288 -22.15 11.35 -1.10
N GLN A 289 -21.22 12.27 -1.33
CA GLN A 289 -20.83 12.69 -2.69
C GLN A 289 -20.05 11.62 -3.46
N TYR A 290 -19.31 10.76 -2.74
CA TYR A 290 -18.43 9.75 -3.32
C TYR A 290 -18.74 8.36 -2.74
N PRO A 291 -19.80 7.67 -3.21
CA PRO A 291 -20.28 6.43 -2.59
C PRO A 291 -19.29 5.27 -2.54
N ARG A 292 -18.26 5.27 -3.42
CA ARG A 292 -17.19 4.24 -3.38
C ARG A 292 -16.24 4.43 -2.21
N SER A 293 -16.27 5.59 -1.54
CA SER A 293 -15.40 5.88 -0.40
C SER A 293 -15.75 5.14 0.89
N ASN A 294 -16.88 4.42 0.89
CA ASN A 294 -17.37 3.63 2.03
C ASN A 294 -17.33 2.12 1.76
N LYS A 295 -16.50 1.65 0.82
CA LYS A 295 -16.35 0.21 0.55
C LYS A 295 -15.14 -0.32 1.34
N PRO A 296 -15.32 -1.02 2.47
CA PRO A 296 -14.20 -1.58 3.20
C PRO A 296 -13.65 -2.81 2.46
N MET A 297 -12.32 -2.89 2.39
CA MET A 297 -11.61 -4.07 1.90
C MET A 297 -11.34 -5.09 3.03
N CYS A 298 -11.25 -4.60 4.29
CA CYS A 298 -11.08 -5.39 5.51
C CYS A 298 -11.82 -4.76 6.71
N PRO A 299 -12.42 -5.55 7.62
CA PRO A 299 -13.12 -5.04 8.81
C PRO A 299 -12.24 -4.22 9.77
N SER A 300 -10.96 -4.55 9.91
CA SER A 300 -10.03 -3.88 10.83
C SER A 300 -9.70 -2.43 10.42
N LEU A 301 -9.66 -2.16 9.11
CA LEU A 301 -9.44 -0.81 8.59
C LEU A 301 -10.68 0.07 8.80
N MET A 302 -11.88 -0.53 8.75
CA MET A 302 -13.14 0.13 9.04
C MET A 302 -13.27 0.49 10.52
N PHE A 303 -12.83 -0.39 11.43
CA PHE A 303 -12.83 -0.12 12.87
C PHE A 303 -12.00 1.11 13.24
N TYR A 304 -10.83 1.29 12.64
CA TYR A 304 -10.00 2.47 12.92
C TYR A 304 -10.65 3.77 12.43
N ILE A 305 -11.22 3.76 11.22
CA ILE A 305 -11.91 4.93 10.64
C ILE A 305 -13.16 5.31 11.45
N SER A 306 -13.95 4.31 11.86
CA SER A 306 -15.10 4.52 12.75
C SER A 306 -14.69 4.99 14.15
N TYR A 307 -13.54 4.53 14.68
CA TYR A 307 -13.07 4.92 16.02
C TYR A 307 -12.49 6.35 16.07
N THR A 308 -11.95 6.86 14.96
CA THR A 308 -11.53 8.27 14.85
C THR A 308 -12.70 9.25 14.66
N HIS A 309 -13.89 8.74 14.32
CA HIS A 309 -15.07 9.55 13.97
C HIS A 309 -15.74 10.29 15.16
N PRO A 310 -15.86 9.74 16.38
CA PRO A 310 -16.53 10.43 17.48
C PRO A 310 -15.63 11.43 18.24
N HIS A 311 -14.33 11.18 18.40
CA HIS A 311 -13.48 12.02 19.26
C HIS A 311 -13.09 13.38 18.64
N GLN A 312 -13.22 13.56 17.32
CA GLN A 312 -12.79 14.78 16.63
C GLN A 312 -13.95 15.71 16.23
N GLN A 313 -15.19 15.23 16.19
CA GLN A 313 -16.37 16.10 15.99
C GLN A 313 -16.61 17.06 17.16
N GLN A 314 -16.15 16.71 18.37
CA GLN A 314 -16.27 17.56 19.57
C GLN A 314 -15.24 18.70 19.65
N GLN A 315 -14.21 18.73 18.82
CA GLN A 315 -13.19 19.79 18.85
C GLN A 315 -13.44 20.93 17.86
N GLN A 316 -14.51 20.87 17.06
CA GLN A 316 -14.81 21.85 16.01
C GLN A 316 -16.27 22.34 16.01
N GLN A 317 -17.01 22.11 17.10
CA GLN A 317 -18.23 22.87 17.41
C GLN A 317 -17.93 23.94 18.44
#